data_AF-A0A7W0V7K1-F1
#
_entry.id   AF-A0A7W0V7K1-F1
#
_cell.length_a   1.000
_cell.length_b   1.000
_cell.length_c   1.000
_cell.angle_alpha   90.00
_cell.angle_beta   90.00
_cell.angle_gamma   90.00
#
_symmetry.space_group_name_H-M   'P 1'
#
loop_
_entity.id
_entity.type
_entity.pdbx_description
1 polymer ?
#
loop_
_entity_poly.entity_id
_entity_poly.type
_entity_poly.pdbx_seq_one_letter_code
_entity_poly.pdbx_strand_id
1 'polypeptide(L)'
;MDPVVAKISEQFQVVHGQLRDEVRDLSGDELNWKPAPETNSIAALVVHTLGSEAEVLRVAAKVPGDRDRDAEFQATANDAEDLIRQLDQADSYIDAMAPRISAGNLAGMLHRGDRAPETGLHWLITNYGHAREHLAHIQLTKQLYAIQNPR
;
A
#
# COMPACT_ATOMS: atom_id res chain seq x y z
N MET A 1 17.66 6.85 -12.81
CA MET A 1 16.76 7.11 -11.67
C MET A 1 17.58 7.67 -10.53
N ASP A 2 17.01 8.61 -9.75
CA ASP A 2 17.67 9.14 -8.55
C ASP A 2 17.93 8.00 -7.53
N PRO A 3 19.12 7.93 -6.86
CA PRO A 3 19.44 6.83 -5.96
C PRO A 3 18.51 6.70 -4.75
N VAL A 4 18.01 7.82 -4.21
CA VAL A 4 17.08 7.80 -3.06
C VAL A 4 15.73 7.25 -3.51
N VAL A 5 15.24 7.69 -4.67
CA VAL A 5 14.02 7.16 -5.27
C VAL A 5 14.17 5.65 -5.52
N ALA A 6 15.29 5.24 -6.12
CA ALA A 6 15.58 3.83 -6.39
C ALA A 6 15.49 2.98 -5.12
N LYS A 7 16.08 3.47 -4.01
CA LYS A 7 16.06 2.72 -2.75
C LYS A 7 14.67 2.66 -2.14
N ILE A 8 13.90 3.75 -2.18
CA ILE A 8 12.53 3.76 -1.65
C ILE A 8 11.64 2.83 -2.48
N SER A 9 11.74 2.85 -3.81
CA SER A 9 11.01 1.94 -4.70
C SER A 9 11.30 0.47 -4.38
N GLU A 10 12.59 0.13 -4.18
CA GLU A 10 12.99 -1.21 -3.74
C GLU A 10 12.33 -1.58 -2.39
N GLN A 11 12.25 -0.64 -1.44
CA GLN A 11 11.62 -0.92 -0.15
C GLN A 11 10.09 -1.12 -0.24
N PHE A 12 9.39 -0.41 -1.12
CA PHE A 12 7.98 -0.70 -1.41
C PHE A 12 7.81 -2.09 -2.04
N GLN A 13 8.64 -2.45 -3.01
CA GLN A 13 8.62 -3.79 -3.62
C GLN A 13 8.89 -4.90 -2.59
N VAL A 14 9.75 -4.65 -1.59
CA VAL A 14 9.94 -5.58 -0.45
C VAL A 14 8.66 -5.73 0.36
N VAL A 15 7.94 -4.63 0.63
CA VAL A 15 6.63 -4.71 1.31
C VAL A 15 5.63 -5.47 0.44
N HIS A 16 5.58 -5.23 -0.87
CA HIS A 16 4.70 -5.98 -1.77
C HIS A 16 4.99 -7.47 -1.76
N GLY A 17 6.27 -7.88 -1.74
CA GLY A 17 6.65 -9.28 -1.59
C GLY A 17 6.12 -9.90 -0.29
N GLN A 18 6.22 -9.16 0.83
CA GLN A 18 5.70 -9.63 2.11
C GLN A 18 4.17 -9.68 2.12
N LEU A 19 3.48 -8.70 1.53
CA LEU A 19 2.03 -8.74 1.37
C LEU A 19 1.60 -9.96 0.55
N ARG A 20 2.32 -10.31 -0.53
CA ARG A 20 2.07 -11.54 -1.31
C ARG A 20 2.20 -12.77 -0.43
N ASP A 21 3.22 -12.86 0.41
CA ASP A 21 3.41 -14.00 1.32
C ASP A 21 2.31 -14.08 2.39
N GLU A 22 1.81 -12.93 2.87
CA GLU A 22 0.73 -12.91 3.87
C GLU A 22 -0.63 -13.33 3.29
N VAL A 23 -0.93 -12.97 2.04
CA VAL A 23 -2.22 -13.32 1.40
C VAL A 23 -2.22 -14.68 0.72
N ARG A 24 -1.04 -15.24 0.42
CA ARG A 24 -0.93 -16.53 -0.26
C ARG A 24 -1.70 -17.62 0.48
N ASP A 25 -2.43 -18.43 -0.28
CA ASP A 25 -3.24 -19.56 0.18
C ASP A 25 -4.42 -19.20 1.11
N LEU A 26 -4.75 -17.92 1.28
CA LEU A 26 -5.94 -17.51 2.02
C LEU A 26 -7.20 -17.59 1.14
N SER A 27 -8.27 -18.12 1.72
CA SER A 27 -9.61 -18.08 1.13
C SER A 27 -10.22 -16.68 1.16
N GLY A 28 -11.26 -16.44 0.35
CA GLY A 28 -12.05 -15.20 0.40
C GLY A 28 -12.61 -14.92 1.81
N ASP A 29 -13.05 -15.95 2.54
CA ASP A 29 -13.54 -15.79 3.91
C ASP A 29 -12.43 -15.30 4.86
N GLU A 30 -11.22 -15.86 4.76
CA GLU A 30 -10.05 -15.40 5.52
C GLU A 30 -9.64 -13.96 5.17
N LEU A 31 -9.64 -13.62 3.88
CA LEU A 31 -9.23 -12.32 3.38
C LEU A 31 -10.19 -11.20 3.78
N ASN A 32 -11.49 -11.51 3.84
CA ASN A 32 -12.55 -10.55 4.15
C ASN A 32 -12.95 -10.54 5.64
N TRP A 33 -12.43 -11.46 6.45
CA TRP A 33 -12.71 -11.52 7.87
C TRP A 33 -12.16 -10.29 8.62
N LYS A 34 -12.91 -9.86 9.64
CA LYS A 34 -12.56 -8.72 10.50
C LYS A 34 -12.41 -9.20 11.96
N PRO A 35 -11.32 -8.84 12.66
CA PRO A 35 -11.16 -9.17 14.08
C PRO A 35 -12.27 -8.65 15.01
N ALA A 36 -12.83 -7.49 14.69
CA ALA A 36 -13.95 -6.85 15.39
C ALA A 36 -14.69 -5.86 14.45
N PRO A 37 -15.91 -5.40 14.79
CA PRO A 37 -16.71 -4.53 13.90
C PRO A 37 -15.98 -3.31 13.33
N GLU A 38 -15.17 -2.62 14.14
CA GLU A 38 -14.45 -1.39 13.78
C GLU A 38 -13.01 -1.62 13.28
N THR A 39 -12.62 -2.87 13.05
CA THR A 39 -11.29 -3.21 12.49
C THR A 39 -11.36 -3.30 10.97
N ASN A 40 -10.24 -3.60 10.31
CA ASN A 40 -10.19 -3.80 8.85
C ASN A 40 -9.85 -5.25 8.51
N SER A 41 -10.36 -5.72 7.38
CA SER A 41 -10.00 -7.02 6.81
C SER A 41 -8.61 -6.96 6.15
N ILE A 42 -8.03 -8.13 5.85
CA ILE A 42 -6.77 -8.20 5.12
C ILE A 42 -6.93 -7.58 3.71
N ALA A 43 -8.03 -7.89 3.02
CA ALA A 43 -8.33 -7.32 1.71
C ALA A 43 -8.35 -5.79 1.74
N ALA A 44 -9.10 -5.19 2.68
CA ALA A 44 -9.18 -3.74 2.82
C ALA A 44 -7.81 -3.10 3.12
N LEU A 45 -7.00 -3.73 3.99
CA LEU A 45 -5.67 -3.22 4.34
C LEU A 45 -4.69 -3.28 3.16
N VAL A 46 -4.72 -4.35 2.34
CA VAL A 46 -3.91 -4.43 1.12
C VAL A 46 -4.31 -3.33 0.15
N VAL A 47 -5.58 -3.22 -0.19
CA VAL A 47 -6.07 -2.20 -1.14
C VAL A 47 -5.75 -0.79 -0.66
N HIS A 48 -5.95 -0.51 0.63
CA HIS A 48 -5.61 0.79 1.22
C HIS A 48 -4.12 1.11 1.15
N THR A 49 -3.26 0.12 1.40
CA THR A 49 -1.81 0.28 1.34
C THR A 49 -1.38 0.70 -0.07
N LEU A 50 -1.87 -0.01 -1.09
CA LEU A 50 -1.53 0.25 -2.49
C LEU A 50 -2.10 1.59 -2.98
N GLY A 51 -3.35 1.93 -2.60
CA GLY A 51 -3.96 3.21 -2.95
C GLY A 51 -3.22 4.40 -2.34
N SER A 52 -2.79 4.29 -1.08
CA SER A 52 -2.00 5.32 -0.41
C SER A 52 -0.60 5.47 -1.03
N GLU A 53 0.04 4.38 -1.44
CA GLU A 53 1.32 4.40 -2.14
C GLU A 53 1.20 5.07 -3.51
N ALA A 54 0.23 4.66 -4.32
CA ALA A 54 0.00 5.21 -5.65
C ALA A 54 -0.27 6.72 -5.63
N GLU A 55 -0.98 7.22 -4.61
CA GLU A 55 -1.15 8.66 -4.38
C GLU A 55 0.19 9.36 -4.16
N VAL A 56 1.03 8.84 -3.25
CA VAL A 56 2.30 9.48 -2.91
C VAL A 56 3.29 9.43 -4.08
N LEU A 57 3.36 8.32 -4.81
CA LEU A 57 4.17 8.22 -6.03
C LEU A 57 3.74 9.25 -7.08
N ARG A 58 2.43 9.45 -7.29
CA ARG A 58 1.92 10.50 -8.20
C ARG A 58 2.27 11.90 -7.75
N VAL A 59 2.05 12.20 -6.47
CA VAL A 59 2.38 13.52 -5.91
C VAL A 59 3.86 13.81 -6.10
N ALA A 60 4.74 12.87 -5.73
CA ALA A 60 6.18 12.99 -5.91
C ALA A 60 6.57 13.13 -7.40
N ALA A 61 5.94 12.36 -8.29
CA ALA A 61 6.16 12.43 -9.74
C ALA A 61 5.49 13.65 -10.41
N LYS A 62 4.70 14.44 -9.68
CA LYS A 62 3.85 15.53 -10.20
C LYS A 62 2.92 15.07 -11.33
N VAL A 63 2.39 13.86 -11.21
CA VAL A 63 1.43 13.29 -12.15
C VAL A 63 0.02 13.47 -11.57
N PRO A 64 -0.93 14.09 -12.31
CA PRO A 64 -2.32 14.19 -11.86
C PRO A 64 -2.98 12.83 -11.67
N GLY A 65 -3.97 12.77 -10.77
CA GLY A 65 -4.84 11.62 -10.62
C GLY A 65 -5.61 11.64 -9.31
N ASP A 66 -6.65 10.82 -9.24
CA ASP A 66 -7.57 10.79 -8.10
C ASP A 66 -7.39 9.54 -7.24
N ARG A 67 -7.95 9.59 -6.04
CA ARG A 67 -7.98 8.49 -5.07
C ARG A 67 -9.34 8.48 -4.40
N ASP A 68 -10.01 7.33 -4.42
CA ASP A 68 -11.22 7.10 -3.63
C ASP A 68 -10.85 6.33 -2.36
N ARG A 69 -10.52 7.07 -1.30
CA ARG A 69 -10.07 6.49 -0.03
C ARG A 69 -11.16 5.66 0.64
N ASP A 70 -12.41 6.10 0.56
CA ASP A 70 -13.50 5.45 1.28
C ASP A 70 -13.83 4.09 0.66
N ALA A 71 -13.73 3.99 -0.67
CA ALA A 71 -13.87 2.72 -1.38
C ALA A 71 -12.79 1.68 -0.99
N GLU A 72 -11.57 2.11 -0.67
CA GLU A 72 -10.49 1.19 -0.26
C GLU A 72 -10.86 0.38 1.00
N PHE A 73 -11.57 1.00 1.95
CA PHE A 73 -11.99 0.34 3.19
C PHE A 73 -13.23 -0.55 3.03
N GLN A 74 -13.90 -0.48 1.88
CA GLN A 74 -15.01 -1.37 1.51
C GLN A 74 -14.56 -2.51 0.59
N ALA A 75 -13.27 -2.58 0.27
CA ALA A 75 -12.73 -3.57 -0.65
C ALA A 75 -12.87 -4.99 -0.10
N THR A 76 -13.23 -5.91 -0.99
CA THR A 76 -13.30 -7.35 -0.74
C THR A 76 -12.53 -8.11 -1.82
N ALA A 77 -12.13 -9.34 -1.52
CA ALA A 77 -11.44 -10.23 -2.46
C ALA A 77 -12.13 -11.59 -2.52
N ASN A 78 -12.27 -12.19 -3.70
CA ASN A 78 -12.85 -13.54 -3.82
C ASN A 78 -11.84 -14.61 -3.39
N ASP A 79 -10.56 -14.37 -3.71
CA ASP A 79 -9.43 -15.23 -3.41
C ASP A 79 -8.12 -14.42 -3.34
N ALA A 80 -7.01 -15.10 -3.04
CA ALA A 80 -5.70 -14.48 -2.97
C ALA A 80 -5.23 -13.89 -4.31
N GLU A 81 -5.63 -14.47 -5.45
CA GLU A 81 -5.20 -14.04 -6.79
C GLU A 81 -5.75 -12.64 -7.14
N ASP A 82 -6.93 -12.28 -6.62
CA ASP A 82 -7.46 -10.92 -6.73
C ASP A 82 -6.51 -9.86 -6.14
N LEU A 83 -5.89 -10.16 -4.99
CA LEU A 83 -4.96 -9.24 -4.33
C LEU A 83 -3.55 -9.30 -4.94
N ILE A 84 -3.10 -10.49 -5.36
CA ILE A 84 -1.81 -10.67 -6.05
C ILE A 84 -1.78 -9.85 -7.34
N ARG A 85 -2.86 -9.87 -8.14
CA ARG A 85 -2.96 -9.05 -9.36
C ARG A 85 -2.88 -7.55 -9.07
N GLN A 86 -3.43 -7.09 -7.94
CA GLN A 86 -3.32 -5.68 -7.55
C GLN A 86 -1.89 -5.32 -7.12
N LEU A 87 -1.19 -6.23 -6.42
CA LEU A 87 0.22 -6.06 -6.08
C LEU A 87 1.11 -6.00 -7.33
N ASP A 88 0.82 -6.82 -8.36
CA ASP A 88 1.55 -6.78 -9.64
C ASP A 88 1.32 -5.46 -10.39
N GLN A 89 0.09 -4.93 -10.34
CA GLN A 89 -0.22 -3.62 -10.87
C GLN A 89 0.50 -2.51 -10.11
N ALA A 90 0.61 -2.61 -8.79
CA ALA A 90 1.35 -1.65 -7.96
C ALA A 90 2.85 -1.67 -8.28
N ASP A 91 3.47 -2.84 -8.45
CA ASP A 91 4.87 -2.95 -8.88
C ASP A 91 5.08 -2.29 -10.26
N SER A 92 4.18 -2.56 -11.21
CA SER A 92 4.21 -1.91 -12.52
C SER A 92 4.04 -0.39 -12.42
N TYR A 93 3.27 0.07 -11.42
CA TYR A 93 3.05 1.49 -11.18
C TYR A 93 4.28 2.18 -10.58
N ILE A 94 4.98 1.51 -9.65
CA ILE A 94 6.29 1.95 -9.16
C ILE A 94 7.24 2.13 -10.35
N ASP A 95 7.35 1.13 -11.22
CA ASP A 95 8.24 1.17 -12.38
C ASP A 95 7.91 2.32 -13.34
N ALA A 96 6.63 2.68 -13.47
CA ALA A 96 6.19 3.78 -14.31
C ALA A 96 6.41 5.17 -13.68
N MET A 97 6.29 5.29 -12.36
CA MET A 97 6.35 6.56 -11.64
C MET A 97 7.76 6.92 -11.16
N ALA A 98 8.50 5.95 -10.64
CA ALA A 98 9.80 6.19 -10.01
C ALA A 98 10.81 6.90 -10.94
N PRO A 99 10.92 6.59 -12.25
CA PRO A 99 11.80 7.31 -13.16
C PRO A 99 11.45 8.79 -13.36
N ARG A 100 10.22 9.20 -13.03
CA ARG A 100 9.71 10.58 -13.18
C ARG A 100 10.03 11.46 -11.96
N ILE A 101 10.42 10.86 -10.83
CA ILE A 101 10.73 11.58 -9.60
C ILE A 101 12.19 12.04 -9.66
N SER A 102 12.39 13.35 -9.85
CA SER A 102 13.72 13.97 -9.84
C SER A 102 14.16 14.39 -8.43
N ALA A 103 15.46 14.70 -8.25
CA ALA A 103 15.96 15.28 -7.01
C ALA A 103 15.24 16.60 -6.63
N GLY A 104 14.83 17.40 -7.63
CA GLY A 104 14.02 18.60 -7.40
C GLY A 104 12.61 18.29 -6.92
N ASN A 105 12.03 17.15 -7.32
CA ASN A 105 10.76 16.67 -6.77
C ASN A 105 10.91 16.26 -5.31
N LEU A 106 12.01 15.57 -4.95
CA LEU A 106 12.26 15.14 -3.58
C LEU A 106 12.41 16.32 -2.62
N ALA A 107 13.14 17.36 -3.02
CA ALA A 107 13.40 18.53 -2.18
C ALA A 107 12.26 19.57 -2.19
N GLY A 108 11.44 19.59 -3.24
CA GLY A 108 10.38 20.58 -3.41
C GLY A 108 9.18 20.33 -2.50
N MET A 109 8.52 21.42 -2.08
CA MET A 109 7.26 21.36 -1.34
C MET A 109 6.12 20.94 -2.29
N LEU A 110 5.39 19.89 -1.92
CA LEU A 110 4.33 19.28 -2.70
C LEU A 110 3.04 19.22 -1.88
N HIS A 111 1.93 19.58 -2.51
CA HIS A 111 0.60 19.49 -1.94
C HIS A 111 0.03 18.08 -2.11
N ARG A 112 -0.69 17.59 -1.09
CA ARG A 112 -1.37 16.28 -1.11
C ARG A 112 -2.70 16.40 -0.35
N GLY A 113 -3.80 16.53 -1.10
CA GLY A 113 -5.12 16.83 -0.55
C GLY A 113 -5.08 18.10 0.31
N ASP A 114 -5.78 18.07 1.45
CA ASP A 114 -5.88 19.20 2.39
C ASP A 114 -4.73 19.27 3.41
N ARG A 115 -3.69 18.44 3.26
CA ARG A 115 -2.55 18.42 4.18
C ARG A 115 -1.64 19.61 3.93
N ALA A 116 -0.95 20.07 4.98
CA ALA A 116 0.12 21.04 4.85
C ALA A 116 1.16 20.55 3.81
N PRO A 117 1.68 21.42 2.93
CA PRO A 117 2.69 21.03 1.97
C PRO A 117 3.93 20.50 2.67
N GLU A 118 4.51 19.43 2.11
CA GLU A 118 5.74 18.82 2.61
C GLU A 118 6.65 18.43 1.44
N THR A 119 7.89 18.10 1.75
CA THR A 119 8.84 17.65 0.73
C THR A 119 8.42 16.31 0.11
N GLY A 120 8.77 16.07 -1.16
CA GLY A 120 8.54 14.76 -1.80
C GLY A 120 9.21 13.62 -1.04
N LEU A 121 10.39 13.86 -0.47
CA LEU A 121 11.07 12.89 0.39
C LEU A 121 10.26 12.55 1.65
N HIS A 122 9.72 13.56 2.33
CA HIS A 122 8.86 13.38 3.50
C HIS A 122 7.66 12.49 3.15
N TRP A 123 6.96 12.79 2.04
CA TRP A 123 5.81 11.98 1.63
C TRP A 123 6.15 10.53 1.36
N LEU A 124 7.25 10.27 0.64
CA LEU A 124 7.69 8.92 0.32
C LEU A 124 8.10 8.11 1.56
N ILE A 125 8.91 8.70 2.46
CA ILE A 125 9.39 7.99 3.66
C ILE A 125 8.25 7.72 4.65
N THR A 126 7.40 8.71 4.91
CA THR A 126 6.27 8.53 5.83
C THR A 126 5.27 7.52 5.32
N ASN A 127 5.03 7.48 4.01
CA ASN A 127 4.15 6.48 3.42
C ASN A 127 4.76 5.08 3.39
N TYR A 128 6.07 4.94 3.20
CA TYR A 128 6.74 3.66 3.42
C TYR A 128 6.53 3.16 4.85
N GLY A 129 6.71 4.03 5.86
CA GLY A 129 6.42 3.69 7.26
C GLY A 129 4.97 3.23 7.46
N HIS A 130 4.01 3.95 6.88
CA HIS A 130 2.59 3.61 6.90
C HIS A 130 2.29 2.24 6.25
N ALA A 131 2.94 1.91 5.12
CA ALA A 131 2.79 0.60 4.47
C ALA A 131 3.30 -0.54 5.38
N ARG A 132 4.41 -0.32 6.10
CA ARG A 132 4.95 -1.28 7.08
C ARG A 132 4.02 -1.48 8.27
N GLU A 133 3.37 -0.42 8.75
CA GLU A 133 2.37 -0.50 9.82
C GLU A 133 1.17 -1.36 9.40
N HIS A 134 0.68 -1.19 8.17
CA HIS A 134 -0.42 -2.00 7.66
C HIS A 134 -0.05 -3.45 7.41
N LEU A 135 1.19 -3.73 6.97
CA LEU A 135 1.70 -5.10 6.90
C LEU A 135 1.65 -5.77 8.29
N ALA A 136 2.05 -5.08 9.35
CA ALA A 136 1.97 -5.61 10.71
C ALA A 136 0.51 -5.86 11.15
N HIS A 137 -0.43 -4.98 10.78
CA HIS A 137 -1.85 -5.21 11.02
C HIS A 137 -2.37 -6.46 10.29
N ILE A 138 -1.97 -6.67 9.04
CA ILE A 138 -2.36 -7.86 8.26
C ILE A 138 -1.85 -9.14 8.93
N GLN A 139 -0.57 -9.15 9.36
CA GLN A 139 0.03 -10.27 10.07
C GLN A 139 -0.72 -10.61 11.36
N LEU A 140 -1.09 -9.60 12.15
CA LEU A 140 -1.87 -9.79 13.36
C LEU A 140 -3.28 -10.28 13.06
N THR A 141 -3.97 -9.71 12.06
CA THR A 141 -5.31 -10.15 11.65
C THR A 141 -5.32 -11.63 11.23
N LYS A 142 -4.33 -12.06 10.43
CA LYS A 142 -4.16 -13.46 10.03
C LYS A 142 -3.97 -14.39 11.23
N GLN A 143 -3.14 -13.99 12.20
CA GLN A 143 -2.95 -14.75 13.44
C GLN A 143 -4.25 -14.85 14.26
N LEU A 144 -4.99 -13.74 14.40
CA LEU A 144 -6.26 -13.70 15.12
C LEU A 144 -7.33 -14.58 14.45
N TYR A 145 -7.38 -14.59 13.11
CA TYR A 145 -8.27 -15.49 12.37
C TYR A 145 -7.98 -16.95 12.72
N ALA A 146 -6.70 -17.35 12.63
CA ALA A 146 -6.29 -18.73 12.91
C ALA A 146 -6.56 -19.15 14.36
N ILE A 147 -6.46 -18.24 15.32
CA ILE A 147 -6.78 -18.50 16.73
C ILE A 147 -8.29 -18.72 16.91
N GLN A 148 -9.13 -17.94 16.22
CA GLN A 148 -10.60 -18.03 16.36
C GLN A 148 -11.20 -19.16 15.52
N ASN A 149 -10.51 -19.61 14.48
CA ASN A 149 -10.94 -20.65 13.55
C ASN A 149 -9.88 -21.77 13.49
N PRO A 150 -9.67 -22.52 14.58
CA PRO A 150 -8.73 -23.62 14.58
C PRO A 150 -9.18 -24.72 13.59
N ARG A 151 -8.22 -25.31 12.88
CA ARG A 151 -8.45 -26.44 11.97
C ARG A 151 -8.88 -27.71 12.70
#